data_AF-A0A7K4T7W3-F1
#
_entry.id   AF-A0A7K4T7W3-F1
#
_cell.length_a   1.000
_cell.length_b   1.000
_cell.length_c   1.000
_cell.angle_alpha   90.00
_cell.angle_beta   90.00
_cell.angle_gamma   90.00
#
_symmetry.space_group_name_H-M   'P 1'
#
loop_
_entity.id
_entity.type
_entity.pdbx_description
1 polymer ?
#
loop_
_entity_poly.entity_id
_entity_poly.type
_entity_poly.pdbx_seq_one_letter_code
_entity_poly.pdbx_strand_id
1 'polypeptide(L)' 'IYEETRSVLKVFLENVIRNAVTYTKHAKRKMVTAMDVVYTLKHQGRTLYGFSS' A
#
# COMPACT_ATOMS: atom_id res chain seq x y z
N ILE A 1 -17.19 17.61 -5.23
CA ILE A 1 -17.26 16.33 -4.49
C ILE A 1 -16.41 15.25 -5.17
N TYR A 2 -16.68 14.83 -6.41
CA TYR A 2 -15.87 13.79 -7.09
C TYR A 2 -14.37 14.10 -7.19
N GLU A 3 -14.01 15.34 -7.54
CA GLU A 3 -12.58 15.74 -7.64
C GLU A 3 -11.87 15.72 -6.29
N GLU A 4 -12.55 16.12 -5.23
CA GLU A 4 -12.00 16.12 -3.87
C GLU A 4 -11.76 14.69 -3.37
N THR A 5 -12.75 13.81 -3.52
CA THR A 5 -12.60 12.39 -3.18
C THR A 5 -11.52 11.71 -4.03
N ARG A 6 -11.42 12.06 -5.32
CA ARG A 6 -10.38 11.54 -6.22
C ARG A 6 -8.99 12.01 -5.83
N SER A 7 -8.85 13.26 -5.39
CA SER A 7 -7.59 13.80 -4.88
C SER A 7 -7.13 13.05 -3.62
N VAL A 8 -8.04 12.83 -2.67
CA VAL A 8 -7.76 12.05 -1.45
C VAL A 8 -7.35 10.61 -1.79
N LEU A 9 -8.06 9.96 -2.71
CA LEU A 9 -7.72 8.61 -3.15
C LEU A 9 -6.35 8.55 -3.82
N LYS A 10 -6.01 9.54 -4.64
CA LYS A 10 -4.72 9.62 -5.32
C LYS A 10 -3.56 9.71 -4.32
N VAL A 11 -3.66 10.62 -3.35
CA VAL A 11 -2.64 10.78 -2.29
C VAL A 11 -2.50 9.50 -1.46
N PHE A 12 -3.63 8.84 -1.15
CA PHE A 12 -3.61 7.56 -0.44
C PHE A 12 -2.85 6.48 -1.22
N LEU A 13 -3.17 6.28 -2.51
CA LEU A 13 -2.52 5.28 -3.35
C LEU A 13 -1.04 5.56 -3.57
N GLU A 14 -0.66 6.83 -3.78
CA GLU A 14 0.74 7.23 -3.91
C GLU A 14 1.57 6.85 -2.67
N ASN A 15 1.02 7.06 -1.47
CA ASN A 15 1.70 6.70 -0.23
C ASN A 15 1.81 5.18 -0.04
N VAL A 16 0.75 4.43 -0.33
CA VAL A 16 0.75 2.96 -0.24
C VAL A 16 1.77 2.35 -1.20
N ILE A 17 1.78 2.81 -2.47
CA ILE A 17 2.69 2.29 -3.50
C ILE A 17 4.15 2.63 -3.17
N ARG A 18 4.44 3.85 -2.71
CA ARG A 18 5.81 4.26 -2.35
C ARG A 18 6.39 3.35 -1.27
N ASN A 19 5.60 3.05 -0.24
CA ASN A 19 6.03 2.19 0.85
C ASN A 19 6.14 0.71 0.41
N ALA A 20 5.17 0.21 -0.36
CA ALA A 20 5.22 -1.15 -0.90
C ALA A 20 6.46 -1.37 -1.79
N VAL A 21 6.77 -0.42 -2.68
CA VAL A 21 7.97 -0.46 -3.54
C VAL A 21 9.26 -0.39 -2.71
N THR A 22 9.25 0.35 -1.60
CA THR A 22 10.39 0.42 -0.69
C THR A 22 10.66 -0.95 -0.04
N TYR A 23 9.61 -1.62 0.43
CA TYR A 23 9.73 -2.98 0.97
C TYR A 23 10.18 -4.01 -0.06
N THR A 24 9.66 -3.95 -1.29
CA THR A 24 10.09 -4.88 -2.35
C THR A 24 11.55 -4.68 -2.72
N LYS A 25 12.01 -3.42 -2.79
CA LYS A 25 13.41 -3.09 -3.05
C LYS A 25 14.31 -3.57 -1.91
N HIS A 26 13.90 -3.36 -0.66
CA HIS A 26 14.61 -3.86 0.51
C HIS A 26 14.77 -5.39 0.48
N ALA A 27 13.72 -6.09 0.06
CA ALA A 27 13.73 -7.55 -0.10
C ALA A 27 14.42 -8.03 -1.40
N LYS A 28 15.05 -7.14 -2.18
CA LYS A 28 15.70 -7.44 -3.47
C LYS A 28 14.78 -8.12 -4.50
N ARG A 29 13.47 -7.88 -4.41
CA ARG A 29 12.44 -8.42 -5.32
C ARG A 29 12.11 -7.41 -6.43
N LYS A 30 11.82 -7.91 -7.63
CA LYS A 30 11.44 -7.09 -8.80
C LYS A 30 9.93 -6.85 -8.93
N MET A 31 9.12 -7.62 -8.22
CA MET A 31 7.66 -7.57 -8.29
C MET A 31 7.06 -7.29 -6.90
N VAL A 32 6.06 -6.42 -6.89
CA VAL A 32 5.20 -6.16 -5.72
C VAL A 32 4.14 -7.25 -5.65
N THR A 33 4.00 -7.85 -4.47
CA THR A 33 2.97 -8.85 -4.18
C THR A 33 1.84 -8.23 -3.37
N ALA A 34 0.68 -8.88 -3.32
CA ALA A 34 -0.44 -8.46 -2.47
C ALA A 34 -0.03 -8.38 -0.98
N MET A 35 0.86 -9.28 -0.53
CA MET A 35 1.37 -9.27 0.84
C MET A 35 2.23 -8.06 1.16
N ASP A 36 3.00 -7.54 0.20
CA ASP A 36 3.76 -6.30 0.42
C ASP A 36 2.79 -5.14 0.71
N VAL A 37 1.68 -5.05 -0.03
CA VAL A 37 0.64 -4.03 0.19
C VAL A 37 -0.03 -4.23 1.55
N VAL A 38 -0.43 -5.45 1.89
CA VAL A 38 -1.08 -5.77 3.17
C VAL A 38 -0.15 -5.44 4.35
N TYR A 39 1.13 -5.79 4.25
CA TYR A 39 2.13 -5.47 5.27
C TYR A 39 2.33 -3.96 5.42
N THR A 40 2.41 -3.26 4.29
CA THR A 40 2.53 -1.80 4.26
C THR A 40 1.35 -1.11 4.95
N LEU A 41 0.14 -1.58 4.67
CA LEU A 41 -1.09 -1.08 5.27
C LEU A 41 -1.15 -1.39 6.77
N LYS A 42 -0.76 -2.60 7.19
CA LYS A 42 -0.65 -2.99 8.61
C LYS A 42 0.34 -2.10 9.36
N HIS A 43 1.48 -1.77 8.77
CA HIS A 43 2.46 -0.84 9.37
C HIS A 43 1.91 0.58 9.53
N GLN A 44 1.00 1.01 8.65
CA GLN A 44 0.28 2.28 8.75
C GLN A 44 -0.94 2.24 9.69
N GLY A 45 -1.15 1.14 10.43
CA GLY A 45 -2.31 0.97 11.31
C GLY A 45 -3.63 0.73 10.58
N ARG A 46 -3.58 0.37 9.29
CA ARG A 46 -4.74 0.13 8.42
C ARG A 46 -4.82 -1.36 8.09
N THR A 47 -5.32 -2.17 9.02
CA THR A 47 -5.41 -3.62 8.81
C THR A 47 -6.52 -3.95 7.80
N LEU A 48 -6.16 -4.69 6.75
CA LEU A 48 -7.11 -5.22 5.77
C LEU A 48 -7.56 -6.63 6.20
N TYR A 49 -8.80 -6.75 6.68
CA TYR A 49 -9.38 -8.03 7.10
C TYR A 49 -9.59 -8.97 5.90
N GLY A 50 -9.35 -10.27 6.09
CA GLY A 50 -9.44 -11.28 5.02
C GLY A 50 -8.14 -11.54 4.26
N PHE A 51 -7.05 -10.85 4.60
CA PHE A 51 -5.71 -11.03 4.04
C PHE A 51 -4.68 -11.50 5.08
N SER A 52 -5.13 -11.93 6.26
CA SER A 52 -4.29 -12.55 7.28
C SER A 52 -4.15 -14.05 6.99
N SER A 53 -3.11 -14.42 6.23
CA SER A 53 -2.54 -15.77 6.24
C SER A 53 -1.32 -15.82 7.15
#